data_AF-A0A0S2I3S0-F1
#
_entry.id   AF-A0A0S2I3S0-F1
#
_cell.length_a   1.000
_cell.length_b   1.000
_cell.length_c   1.000
_cell.angle_alpha   90.00
_cell.angle_beta   90.00
_cell.angle_gamma   90.00
#
_symmetry.space_group_name_H-M   'P 1'
#
loop_
_entity.id
_entity.type
_entity.pdbx_description
1 polymer ?
#
loop_
_entity_poly.entity_id
_entity_poly.type
_entity_poly.pdbx_seq_one_letter_code
_entity_poly.pdbx_strand_id
1 'polypeptide(L)'
;MEKEKYRIKAKETVDNIFNQIEDLEKKRQHVSKNMKAQYDEQIAALKARSAELEKQYKDLELSSGQAWQETKDKFSESADYFKAGLTKIAEIFEKDQREQNHGQA
;
A
#
# COMPACT_ATOMS: atom_id res chain seq x y z
N MET A 1 1.56 -25.39 -10.29
CA MET A 1 0.99 -25.14 -8.95
C MET A 1 1.58 -23.90 -8.27
N GLU A 2 2.90 -23.74 -8.17
CA GLU A 2 3.49 -22.56 -7.50
C GLU A 2 3.12 -21.22 -8.14
N LYS A 3 3.10 -21.15 -9.48
CA LYS A 3 2.74 -19.92 -10.20
C LYS A 3 1.31 -19.48 -9.92
N GLU A 4 0.37 -20.42 -9.95
CA GLU A 4 -1.05 -20.16 -9.69
C GLU A 4 -1.29 -19.71 -8.24
N LYS A 5 -0.68 -20.39 -7.26
CA LYS A 5 -0.71 -19.97 -5.86
C LYS A 5 -0.13 -18.56 -5.67
N TYR A 6 0.96 -18.25 -6.36
CA TYR A 6 1.55 -16.92 -6.30
C TYR A 6 0.63 -15.87 -6.94
N ARG A 7 0.01 -16.15 -8.08
CA ARG A 7 -0.97 -15.25 -8.73
C ARG A 7 -2.14 -14.92 -7.80
N ILE A 8 -2.68 -15.91 -7.10
CA ILE A 8 -3.75 -15.70 -6.11
C ILE A 8 -3.26 -14.76 -4.99
N LYS A 9 -2.10 -15.05 -4.41
CA LYS A 9 -1.51 -14.19 -3.35
C LYS A 9 -1.19 -12.78 -3.83
N ALA A 10 -0.70 -12.65 -5.06
CA ALA A 10 -0.39 -11.36 -5.66
C ALA A 10 -1.68 -10.54 -5.82
N LYS A 11 -2.76 -11.16 -6.29
CA LYS A 11 -4.09 -10.54 -6.34
C LYS A 11 -4.54 -10.06 -4.97
N GLU A 12 -4.54 -10.94 -3.98
CA GLU A 12 -4.91 -10.61 -2.59
C GLU A 12 -4.05 -9.46 -2.04
N THR A 13 -2.77 -9.43 -2.40
CA THR A 13 -1.85 -8.35 -1.99
C THR A 13 -2.24 -7.03 -2.64
N VAL A 14 -2.53 -7.02 -3.94
CA VAL A 14 -3.02 -5.82 -4.65
C VAL A 14 -4.32 -5.35 -4.02
N ASP A 15 -5.34 -6.20 -3.96
CA ASP A 15 -6.64 -5.87 -3.36
C ASP A 15 -6.48 -5.33 -1.93
N ASN A 16 -5.64 -5.95 -1.11
CA ASN A 16 -5.36 -5.48 0.26
C ASN A 16 -4.68 -4.10 0.30
N ILE A 17 -3.71 -3.85 -0.58
CA ILE A 17 -3.03 -2.54 -0.66
C ILE A 17 -4.02 -1.45 -1.07
N PHE A 18 -4.84 -1.71 -2.09
CA PHE A 18 -5.86 -0.76 -2.55
C PHE A 18 -6.88 -0.47 -1.45
N ASN A 19 -7.42 -1.51 -0.80
CA ASN A 19 -8.33 -1.35 0.33
C ASN A 19 -7.72 -0.55 1.48
N GLN A 20 -6.43 -0.79 1.80
CA GLN A 20 -5.75 -0.01 2.83
C GLN A 20 -5.55 1.44 2.42
N ILE A 21 -5.18 1.73 1.17
CA ILE A 21 -5.07 3.11 0.68
C ILE A 21 -6.41 3.85 0.82
N GLU A 22 -7.52 3.21 0.47
CA GLU A 22 -8.86 3.79 0.64
C GLU A 22 -9.24 4.00 2.12
N ASP A 23 -8.90 3.06 2.99
CA ASP A 23 -9.08 3.20 4.44
C ASP A 23 -8.27 4.36 5.01
N LEU A 24 -7.02 4.50 4.59
CA LEU A 24 -6.15 5.61 4.98
C LEU A 24 -6.72 6.95 4.51
N GLU A 25 -7.24 7.03 3.28
CA GLU A 25 -7.93 8.24 2.82
C GLU A 25 -9.15 8.61 3.66
N LYS A 26 -9.91 7.62 4.13
CA LYS A 26 -11.00 7.87 5.08
C LYS A 26 -10.44 8.36 6.40
N LYS A 27 -9.39 7.71 6.93
CA LYS A 27 -8.74 8.11 8.20
C LYS A 27 -8.12 9.51 8.16
N ARG A 28 -7.73 10.01 6.99
CA ARG A 28 -7.26 11.39 6.76
C ARG A 28 -8.16 12.45 7.40
N GLN A 29 -9.47 12.25 7.43
CA GLN A 29 -10.40 13.22 8.01
C GLN A 29 -10.31 13.31 9.54
N HIS A 30 -9.74 12.29 10.19
CA HIS A 30 -9.51 12.20 11.63
C HIS A 30 -8.08 12.61 12.05
N VAL A 31 -7.20 12.87 11.08
CA VAL A 31 -5.83 13.33 11.32
C VAL A 31 -5.83 14.83 11.63
N SER A 32 -5.08 15.25 12.64
CA SER A 32 -4.92 16.66 12.99
C SER A 32 -4.32 17.47 11.83
N LYS A 33 -4.60 18.78 11.78
CA LYS A 33 -4.06 19.67 10.71
C LYS A 33 -2.53 19.62 10.61
N ASN A 34 -1.85 19.40 11.74
CA ASN A 34 -0.39 19.38 11.81
C ASN A 34 0.19 18.14 11.09
N MET A 35 -0.42 16.97 11.30
CA MET A 35 0.03 15.71 10.68
C MET A 35 -0.59 15.47 9.30
N LYS A 36 -1.69 16.17 8.98
CA LYS A 36 -2.44 16.00 7.73
C LYS A 36 -1.59 16.19 6.47
N ALA A 37 -0.67 17.16 6.47
CA ALA A 37 0.21 17.38 5.32
C ALA A 37 1.14 16.18 5.06
N GLN A 38 1.78 15.66 6.11
CA GLN A 38 2.64 14.47 6.00
C GLN A 38 1.81 13.23 5.60
N TYR A 39 0.62 13.11 6.16
CA TYR A 39 -0.30 12.01 5.87
C TYR A 39 -0.77 12.02 4.40
N ASP A 40 -1.18 13.19 3.88
CA ASP A 40 -1.55 13.39 2.47
C ASP A 40 -0.40 13.05 1.52
N GLU A 41 0.80 13.54 1.81
CA GLU A 41 1.97 13.32 0.94
C GLU A 41 2.27 11.83 0.79
N GLN A 42 2.23 11.08 1.90
CA GLN A 42 2.47 9.64 1.89
C GLN A 42 1.35 8.88 1.15
N ILE A 43 0.07 9.21 1.39
CA ILE A 43 -1.05 8.60 0.67
C ILE A 43 -0.96 8.87 -0.83
N ALA A 44 -0.67 10.12 -1.21
CA ALA A 44 -0.54 10.51 -2.62
C ALA A 44 0.59 9.74 -3.31
N ALA A 45 1.73 9.57 -2.62
CA ALA A 45 2.85 8.78 -3.13
C ALA A 45 2.48 7.29 -3.33
N LEU A 46 1.71 6.70 -2.41
CA LEU A 46 1.21 5.34 -2.58
C LEU A 46 0.20 5.24 -3.73
N LYS A 47 -0.78 6.16 -3.81
CA LYS A 47 -1.75 6.20 -4.91
C LYS A 47 -1.10 6.33 -6.28
N ALA A 48 -0.09 7.19 -6.41
CA ALA A 48 0.61 7.37 -7.67
C ALA A 48 1.24 6.06 -8.18
N ARG A 49 1.75 5.25 -7.25
CA ARG A 49 2.35 3.95 -7.57
C ARG A 49 1.34 2.81 -7.64
N SER A 50 0.13 2.94 -7.10
CA SER A 50 -0.80 1.80 -6.99
C SER A 50 -1.25 1.33 -8.38
N ALA A 51 -1.39 2.27 -9.32
CA ALA A 51 -1.61 1.98 -10.73
C ALA A 51 -0.47 1.17 -11.36
N GLU A 52 0.78 1.41 -10.95
CA GLU A 52 1.93 0.63 -11.41
C GLU A 52 1.89 -0.80 -10.86
N LEU A 53 1.53 -0.97 -9.58
CA LEU A 53 1.37 -2.29 -8.96
C LEU A 53 0.29 -3.14 -9.65
N GLU A 54 -0.86 -2.53 -9.96
CA GLU A 54 -1.94 -3.24 -10.70
C GLU A 54 -1.45 -3.66 -12.09
N LYS A 55 -0.73 -2.78 -12.79
CA LYS A 55 -0.15 -3.09 -14.10
C LYS A 55 0.84 -4.24 -14.02
N GLN A 56 1.72 -4.24 -13.02
CA GLN A 56 2.68 -5.33 -12.79
C GLN A 56 1.99 -6.65 -12.47
N TYR A 57 0.91 -6.63 -11.69
CA TYR A 57 0.11 -7.81 -11.42
C TYR A 57 -0.51 -8.39 -12.70
N LYS A 58 -1.13 -7.54 -13.54
CA LYS A 58 -1.65 -7.97 -14.85
C LYS A 58 -0.55 -8.56 -15.73
N ASP A 59 0.62 -7.93 -15.75
CA ASP A 59 1.77 -8.46 -16.49
C ASP A 59 2.20 -9.84 -15.95
N LEU A 60 2.21 -10.03 -14.63
CA LEU A 60 2.49 -11.31 -13.98
C LEU A 60 1.46 -12.41 -14.29
N GLU A 61 0.20 -12.05 -14.49
CA GLU A 61 -0.85 -12.97 -14.96
C GLU A 61 -0.63 -13.41 -16.42
N LEU A 62 -0.24 -12.48 -17.28
CA LEU A 62 0.01 -12.73 -18.71
C LEU A 62 1.37 -13.39 -18.97
N SER A 63 2.36 -13.10 -18.13
CA SER A 63 3.73 -13.55 -18.27
C SER A 63 3.88 -15.04 -17.93
N SER A 64 4.79 -15.69 -18.65
CA SER A 64 5.10 -17.12 -18.54
C SER A 64 6.61 -17.36 -18.67
N GLY A 65 7.08 -18.57 -18.34
CA GLY A 65 8.50 -18.92 -18.47
C GLY A 65 9.42 -18.01 -17.63
N GLN A 66 10.48 -17.48 -18.26
CA GLN A 66 11.49 -16.60 -17.65
C GLN A 66 10.95 -15.20 -17.33
N ALA A 67 10.11 -14.64 -18.21
CA ALA A 67 9.46 -13.33 -17.99
C ALA A 67 8.57 -13.34 -16.74
N TRP A 68 7.98 -14.48 -16.39
CA TRP A 68 7.22 -14.63 -15.15
C TRP A 68 8.08 -14.42 -13.90
N GLN A 69 9.36 -14.83 -13.93
CA GLN A 69 10.23 -14.68 -12.78
C GLN A 69 10.63 -13.22 -12.58
N GLU A 70 10.94 -12.50 -13.66
CA GLU A 70 11.29 -11.07 -13.63
C GLU A 70 10.12 -10.20 -13.18
N THR A 71 8.91 -10.50 -13.67
CA THR A 71 7.69 -9.78 -13.31
C THR A 71 7.28 -10.04 -11.87
N LYS A 72 7.48 -11.27 -11.39
CA LYS A 72 7.33 -11.63 -9.98
C LYS A 72 8.27 -10.83 -9.08
N ASP A 73 9.53 -10.70 -9.46
CA ASP A 73 10.52 -9.98 -8.66
C ASP A 73 10.15 -8.48 -8.54
N LYS A 74 9.83 -7.85 -9.67
CA LYS A 74 9.35 -6.45 -9.73
C LYS A 74 8.07 -6.22 -8.92
N PHE A 75 7.12 -7.15 -9.02
CA PHE A 75 5.89 -7.09 -8.25
C PHE A 75 6.18 -7.19 -6.75
N SER A 76 7.07 -8.11 -6.34
CA SER A 76 7.42 -8.28 -4.93
C SER A 76 8.09 -7.03 -4.36
N GLU A 77 9.05 -6.45 -5.09
CA GLU A 77 9.71 -5.20 -4.70
C GLU A 77 8.71 -4.05 -4.53
N SER A 78 7.77 -3.91 -5.48
CA SER A 78 6.72 -2.89 -5.40
C SER A 78 5.79 -3.16 -4.21
N ALA A 79 5.36 -4.40 -4.01
CA ALA A 79 4.51 -4.77 -2.88
C ALA A 79 5.18 -4.50 -1.51
N ASP A 80 6.48 -4.74 -1.38
CA ASP A 80 7.22 -4.42 -0.16
C ASP A 80 7.37 -2.90 0.05
N TYR A 81 7.55 -2.11 -1.02
CA TYR A 81 7.46 -0.64 -0.93
C TYR A 81 6.10 -0.18 -0.41
N PHE A 82 5.00 -0.77 -0.90
CA PHE A 82 3.66 -0.45 -0.42
C PHE A 82 3.48 -0.78 1.05
N LYS A 83 3.85 -1.99 1.48
CA LYS A 83 3.78 -2.37 2.89
C LYS A 83 4.52 -1.38 3.77
N ALA A 84 5.76 -1.03 3.40
CA ALA A 84 6.55 -0.06 4.15
C ALA A 84 5.89 1.32 4.23
N GLY A 85 5.31 1.80 3.13
CA GLY A 85 4.59 3.07 3.12
C GLY A 85 3.30 3.03 3.95
N LEU A 86 2.51 1.96 3.84
CA LEU A 86 1.29 1.75 4.62
C LEU A 86 1.60 1.71 6.12
N THR A 87 2.65 1.00 6.54
CA THR A 87 3.11 0.98 7.93
C THR A 87 3.47 2.39 8.41
N LYS A 88 4.23 3.16 7.64
CA LYS A 88 4.58 4.55 8.02
C LYS A 88 3.35 5.44 8.20
N ILE A 89 2.37 5.33 7.31
CA ILE A 89 1.14 6.13 7.40
C ILE A 89 0.33 5.71 8.64
N ALA A 90 0.24 4.41 8.92
CA ALA A 90 -0.40 3.91 10.13
C ALA A 90 0.29 4.44 11.39
N GLU A 91 1.62 4.44 11.45
CA GLU A 91 2.39 4.99 12.57
C GLU A 91 2.13 6.49 12.78
N ILE A 92 2.07 7.28 11.69
CA ILE A 92 1.71 8.70 11.75
C ILE A 92 0.29 8.87 12.33
N PHE A 93 -0.67 8.08 11.85
CA PHE A 93 -2.03 8.11 12.34
C PHE A 93 -2.10 7.78 13.84
N GLU A 94 -1.51 6.66 14.25
CA GLU A 94 -1.52 6.21 15.65
C GLU A 94 -0.81 7.18 16.59
N LYS A 95 0.27 7.82 16.13
CA LYS A 95 0.94 8.87 16.89
C LYS A 95 0.03 10.09 17.04
N ASP A 96 -0.57 10.55 15.94
CA ASP A 96 -1.48 11.70 15.93
C ASP A 96 -2.70 11.46 16.84
N GLN A 97 -3.33 10.28 16.79
CA GLN A 97 -4.46 9.94 17.67
C GLN A 97 -4.06 9.93 19.15
N ARG A 98 -2.84 9.46 19.48
CA ARG A 98 -2.33 9.50 20.87
C ARG A 98 -2.12 10.93 21.35
N GLU A 99 -1.55 11.79 20.51
CA GLU A 99 -1.35 13.22 20.84
C GLU A 99 -2.69 13.96 21.01
N GLN A 100 -3.70 13.66 20.18
CA GLN A 100 -5.05 14.21 20.32
C GLN A 100 -5.75 13.77 21.61
N ASN A 101 -5.61 12.49 22.03
CA ASN A 101 -6.21 11.97 23.27
C ASN A 101 -5.51 12.44 24.56
N HIS A 102 -4.19 12.64 24.53
CA HIS A 102 -3.43 13.08 25.72
C HIS A 102 -3.66 14.56 26.08
N GLY A 103 -4.23 15.37 25.19
CA GLY A 103 -4.60 16.76 25.46
C GLY A 103 -5.90 16.95 26.25
N GLN A 104 -6.57 15.86 26.66
CA GLN A 104 -7.84 15.89 27.40
C GLN A 104 -7.72 15.59 28.91
N ALA A 105 -6.49 15.51 29.47
CA ALA A 105 -6.25 15.22 30.90
C ALA A 105 -5.87 16.46 31.70
#